data_AF-A0A0S8GR14-F1
#
_entry.id   AF-A0A0S8GR14-F1
#
_cell.length_a   1.000
_cell.length_b   1.000
_cell.length_c   1.000
_cell.angle_alpha   90.00
_cell.angle_beta   90.00
_cell.angle_gamma   90.00
#
_symmetry.space_group_name_H-M   'P 1'
#
loop_
_entity.id
_entity.type
_entity.pdbx_description
1 polymer ?
#
loop_
_entity_poly.entity_id
_entity_poly.type
_entity_poly.pdbx_seq_one_letter_code
_entity_poly.pdbx_strand_id
1 'polypeptide(L)' 'NLIRELQMQTARPSRHTTAKRASLWIFEKVDTIRKTVIQRAGRLTRPQNSLTLTISANQWTEKQFMRIFNAITNRSVA' A
#
# COMPACT_ATOMS: atom_id res chain seq x y z
N ASN A 1 2.29 7.00 13.67
CA ASN A 1 2.96 5.76 13.23
C ASN A 1 2.41 5.42 11.84
N LEU A 2 2.49 6.36 10.88
CA LEU A 2 1.57 6.42 9.74
C LEU A 2 1.58 5.17 8.85
N ILE A 3 2.78 4.66 8.55
CA ILE A 3 2.93 3.47 7.70
C ILE A 3 2.38 2.22 8.36
N ARG A 4 2.50 2.08 9.70
CA ARG A 4 1.91 0.95 10.42
C ARG A 4 0.40 1.02 10.43
N GLU A 5 -0.16 2.21 10.66
CA GLU A 5 -1.61 2.43 10.63
C GLU A 5 -2.21 2.12 9.25
N LEU A 6 -1.57 2.60 8.18
CA LEU A 6 -1.95 2.27 6.80
C LEU A 6 -1.90 0.75 6.54
N GLN A 7 -0.89 0.05 7.04
CA GLN A 7 -0.79 -1.40 6.91
C GLN A 7 -1.91 -2.13 7.66
N MET A 8 -2.27 -1.69 8.88
CA MET A 8 -3.39 -2.27 9.62
C MET A 8 -4.74 -2.05 8.92
N GLN A 9 -4.91 -0.93 8.21
CA GLN A 9 -6.13 -0.63 7.46
C GLN A 9 -6.24 -1.42 6.15
N THR A 10 -5.11 -1.75 5.54
CA THR A 10 -5.07 -2.37 4.20
C THR A 10 -4.82 -3.87 4.25
N ALA A 11 -4.39 -4.43 5.38
CA ALA A 11 -4.07 -5.84 5.55
C ALA A 11 -4.94 -6.50 6.63
N ARG A 12 -5.33 -7.75 6.38
CA ARG A 12 -6.03 -8.54 7.39
C ARG A 12 -5.06 -8.88 8.54
N PRO A 13 -5.55 -8.97 9.78
CA PRO A 13 -4.82 -9.56 10.89
C PRO A 13 -4.23 -10.91 10.47
N SER A 14 -2.94 -11.15 10.75
CA SER A 14 -2.26 -12.36 10.30
C SER A 14 -2.02 -13.37 11.40
N ARG A 15 -2.07 -12.95 12.67
CA ARG A 15 -1.78 -13.80 13.82
C ARG A 15 -3.03 -13.97 14.69
N HIS A 16 -3.04 -15.03 15.49
CA HIS A 16 -4.02 -15.22 16.55
C HIS A 16 -3.45 -14.78 17.90
N THR A 17 -4.30 -14.74 18.92
CA THR A 17 -3.87 -14.44 20.30
C THR A 17 -2.89 -15.51 20.78
N THR A 18 -1.63 -15.14 20.91
CA THR A 18 -0.57 -16.01 21.44
C THR A 18 -0.18 -15.57 22.85
N ALA A 19 0.23 -16.51 23.71
CA ALA A 19 0.70 -16.22 25.07
C ALA A 19 1.89 -15.24 25.08
N LYS A 20 2.75 -15.31 24.06
CA LYS A 20 3.70 -14.24 23.75
C LYS A 20 2.91 -13.11 23.06
N ARG A 21 2.91 -11.90 23.62
CA ARG A 21 2.22 -10.71 23.08
C ARG A 21 2.82 -10.22 21.74
N ALA A 22 2.78 -11.06 20.72
CA ALA A 22 3.25 -10.76 19.38
C ALA A 22 2.28 -9.79 18.71
N SER A 23 2.81 -8.93 17.82
CA SER A 23 1.99 -8.02 17.04
C SER A 23 0.97 -8.80 16.19
N LEU A 24 -0.29 -8.38 16.23
CA LEU A 24 -1.40 -9.04 15.52
C LEU A 24 -1.24 -8.96 13.99
N TRP A 25 -0.62 -7.88 13.50
CA TRP A 25 -0.23 -7.69 12.10
C TRP A 25 1.25 -7.97 11.88
N ILE A 26 1.56 -8.44 10.68
CA ILE A 26 2.92 -8.50 10.14
C ILE A 26 3.17 -7.18 9.43
N PHE A 27 4.21 -6.45 9.85
CA PHE A 27 4.55 -5.17 9.26
C PHE A 27 5.68 -5.32 8.24
N GLU A 28 5.43 -4.85 7.03
CA GLU A 28 6.47 -4.58 6.03
C GLU A 28 7.29 -3.35 6.44
N LYS A 29 8.57 -3.37 6.04
CA LYS A 29 9.46 -2.23 6.21
C LYS A 29 8.97 -1.08 5.34
N VAL A 30 9.10 0.15 5.86
CA VAL A 30 8.77 1.38 5.12
C VAL A 30 9.51 1.47 3.79
N ASP A 31 10.78 1.05 3.76
CA ASP A 31 11.60 1.01 2.55
C ASP A 31 11.01 0.09 1.46
N THR A 32 10.53 -1.10 1.85
CA THR A 32 9.86 -2.04 0.95
C THR A 32 8.61 -1.43 0.34
N ILE A 33 7.79 -0.76 1.17
CA ILE A 33 6.57 -0.09 0.70
C ILE A 33 6.93 1.05 -0.26
N ARG A 34 7.90 1.90 0.06
CA ARG A 34 8.33 3.01 -0.80
C ARG A 34 8.82 2.50 -2.15
N LYS A 35 9.64 1.45 -2.15
CA LYS A 35 10.14 0.81 -3.37
C LYS A 35 9.00 0.25 -4.21
N THR A 36 8.04 -0.44 -3.60
CA THR A 36 6.93 -1.05 -4.33
C THR A 36 5.93 -0.01 -4.87
N VAL A 37 5.54 0.96 -4.05
CA VAL A 37 4.48 1.94 -4.37
C VAL A 37 4.98 3.12 -5.20
N ILE A 38 6.20 3.60 -4.96
CA ILE A 38 6.70 4.82 -5.59
C ILE A 38 7.71 4.50 -6.69
N GLN A 39 8.62 3.55 -6.48
CA GLN A 39 9.73 3.31 -7.40
C GLN A 39 9.45 2.23 -8.45
N ARG A 40 8.65 1.21 -8.11
CA ARG A 40 8.32 0.06 -8.99
C ARG A 40 6.94 0.13 -9.61
N ALA A 41 6.02 0.93 -9.04
CA ALA A 41 4.68 1.09 -9.56
C ALA A 41 4.65 1.67 -10.98
N GLY A 42 5.79 2.20 -11.46
CA GLY A 42 6.00 2.57 -12.85
C GLY A 42 6.17 4.08 -12.99
N ARG A 43 5.76 4.64 -14.13
CA ARG A 43 5.99 6.04 -14.46
C ARG A 43 4.77 6.89 -14.16
N LEU A 44 4.92 7.86 -13.26
CA LEU A 44 3.90 8.89 -13.03
C LEU A 44 4.08 10.01 -14.05
N THR A 45 3.01 10.33 -14.78
CA THR A 45 3.01 11.30 -15.88
C THR A 45 1.77 12.17 -15.81
N ARG A 46 1.77 13.30 -16.54
CA ARG A 46 0.59 14.17 -16.67
C ARG A 46 0.24 14.47 -18.13
N PRO A 47 -0.09 13.45 -18.95
CA PRO A 47 -0.56 13.70 -20.31
C PRO A 47 -1.87 14.49 -20.27
N GLN A 48 -1.96 15.55 -21.08
CA GLN A 48 -3.17 16.39 -21.17
C GLN A 48 -3.74 16.85 -19.81
N ASN A 49 -2.85 17.15 -18.85
CA ASN A 49 -3.20 17.57 -17.49
C ASN A 49 -3.92 16.52 -16.62
N SER A 50 -3.99 15.26 -17.06
CA SER A 50 -4.52 14.14 -16.28
C SER A 50 -3.38 13.36 -15.63
N LEU A 51 -3.46 13.11 -14.32
CA LEU A 51 -2.43 12.37 -13.60
C LEU A 51 -2.52 10.87 -13.93
N THR A 52 -1.55 10.36 -14.68
CA THR A 52 -1.54 8.98 -15.18
C THR A 52 -0.34 8.21 -14.63
N LEU A 53 -0.60 7.09 -13.95
CA LEU A 53 0.43 6.12 -13.56
C LEU A 53 0.49 4.98 -14.59
N THR A 54 1.62 4.85 -15.29
CA THR A 54 1.88 3.74 -16.21
C THR A 54 2.66 2.65 -15.48
N ILE A 55 2.02 1.51 -15.21
CA ILE A 55 2.65 0.36 -14.53
C ILE A 55 3.25 -0.58 -15.59
N SER A 56 4.45 -1.11 -15.34
CA SER A 56 4.95 -2.25 -16.12
C SER A 56 4.03 -3.46 -15.90
N ALA A 57 4.04 -4.48 -16.77
CA ALA A 57 3.09 -5.61 -16.74
C ALA A 57 3.16 -6.54 -15.50
N ASN A 58 3.65 -6.04 -14.36
CA ASN A 58 3.68 -6.71 -13.08
C ASN A 58 2.34 -6.55 -12.33
N GLN A 59 1.47 -7.56 -12.48
CA GLN A 59 0.17 -7.63 -11.83
C GLN A 59 0.23 -7.58 -10.29
N TRP A 60 1.33 -8.03 -9.68
CA TRP A 60 1.47 -7.98 -8.21
C TRP A 60 1.64 -6.52 -7.75
N THR A 61 2.51 -5.76 -8.42
CA THR A 61 2.74 -4.35 -8.10
C THR A 61 1.49 -3.51 -8.30
N GLU A 62 0.75 -3.73 -9.39
CA GLU A 62 -0.53 -3.06 -9.65
C GLU A 62 -1.53 -3.32 -8.52
N LYS A 63 -1.76 -4.57 -8.14
CA LYS A 63 -2.68 -4.92 -7.03
C LYS A 63 -2.26 -4.29 -5.71
N GLN A 64 -0.95 -4.29 -5.40
CA GLN A 64 -0.45 -3.65 -4.18
C GLN A 64 -0.64 -2.15 -4.20
N PHE A 65 -0.36 -1.49 -5.32
CA PHE A 65 -0.58 -0.06 -5.48
C PHE A 65 -2.07 0.29 -5.30
N MET A 66 -2.97 -0.40 -6.02
CA MET A 66 -4.41 -0.13 -5.98
C MET A 66 -4.99 -0.35 -4.57
N ARG A 67 -4.55 -1.39 -3.85
CA ARG A 67 -4.94 -1.65 -2.46
C ARG A 67 -4.63 -0.45 -1.55
N ILE A 68 -3.44 0.13 -1.69
CA ILE A 68 -3.01 1.26 -0.87
C ILE A 68 -3.69 2.55 -1.33
N PHE A 69 -3.75 2.80 -2.63
CA PHE A 69 -4.40 3.97 -3.22
C PHE A 69 -5.87 4.07 -2.80
N ASN A 70 -6.63 2.99 -2.93
CA ASN A 70 -8.05 2.97 -2.54
C ASN A 70 -8.25 3.24 -1.05
N ALA A 71 -7.37 2.74 -0.18
CA ALA A 71 -7.49 3.01 1.26
C ALA A 71 -7.22 4.48 1.63
N ILE A 72 -6.43 5.20 0.84
CA ILE A 72 -6.15 6.62 1.04
C ILE A 72 -7.24 7.49 0.40
N THR A 73 -7.70 7.13 -0.80
CA THR A 73 -8.69 7.90 -1.56
C THR A 73 -10.12 7.75 -1.03
N ASN A 74 -10.53 6.55 -0.60
CA ASN A 74 -11.85 6.34 0.03
C ASN A 74 -11.99 7.07 1.39
N ARG A 75 -10.92 7.68 1.89
CA ARG A 75 -10.92 8.53 3.09
C ARG A 75 -11.39 9.95 2.81
N SER A 76 -11.44 10.40 1.54
CA SER A 76 -11.74 11.77 1.16
C SER A 76 -13.25 12.06 1.00
N VAL A 77 -14.11 11.09 1.28
CA VAL A 77 -15.56 11.26 1.31
C VAL A 77 -16.04 10.97 2.74
N ALA A 78 -15.82 11.94 3.62
CA ALA A 78 -16.42 12.05 4.94
C ALA A 78 -16.50 13.53 5.31
#